data_AF-A0A957SJE7-F1
#
_entry.id   AF-A0A957SJE7-F1
#
_cell.length_a   1.000
_cell.length_b   1.000
_cell.length_c   1.000
_cell.angle_alpha   90.00
_cell.angle_beta   90.00
_cell.angle_gamma   90.00
#
_symmetry.space_group_name_H-M   'P 1'
#
loop_
_entity.id
_entity.type
_entity.pdbx_description
1 polymer ?
#
loop_
_entity_poly.entity_id
_entity_poly.type
_entity_poly.pdbx_seq_one_letter_code
_entity_poly.pdbx_strand_id
1 'polypeptide(L)'
;MNTMIAQIAAHNTATANHTNTTNDASIDQRLLETALNPRRIQPLLHSFLNGKLPSSAASAKPGPACHILDAKYEPGKRCSILYEVGAQMIIGELTWPSKTDPNAEHAPRLPTMQLYPFEQDPDMAALPTVMDDAAMRRILNESLPTCAAGLQHVVRCRATLLRYRLGKRATLRYDLHLRHKATGVISKRTLFGKLYHSAEKAAAVYQEMQLLTAANQGDTLVMASAAAYIPALPMVLQAPVLDTAPLELLLQQPPSAHADQLARVTQGLRQAGAALADLHQSAMCTGRIRAVDAELEKLVRRCRRAADVSMDAGAALHKLAQALPAWRA
;
A
#
# COMPACT_ATOMS: atom_id res chain seq x y z
N MET A 1 11.56 -6.41 -11.03
CA MET A 1 12.45 -5.38 -11.59
C MET A 1 12.75 -5.64 -13.07
N ASN A 2 13.25 -6.82 -13.44
CA ASN A 2 13.58 -7.15 -14.86
C ASN A 2 12.39 -7.00 -15.83
N THR A 3 11.18 -7.39 -15.44
CA THR A 3 9.97 -7.24 -16.27
C THR A 3 9.61 -5.78 -16.55
N MET A 4 9.86 -4.89 -15.58
CA MET A 4 9.59 -3.46 -15.71
C MET A 4 10.60 -2.81 -16.67
N ILE A 5 11.89 -3.15 -16.51
CA ILE A 5 12.96 -2.72 -17.43
C ILE A 5 12.69 -3.19 -18.87
N ALA A 6 12.21 -4.43 -19.05
CA ALA A 6 11.85 -4.96 -20.37
C ALA A 6 10.63 -4.24 -20.99
N GLN A 7 9.60 -3.92 -20.19
CA GLN A 7 8.44 -3.15 -20.64
C GLN A 7 8.82 -1.72 -21.06
N ILE A 8 9.80 -1.11 -20.38
CA ILE A 8 10.35 0.20 -20.72
C ILE A 8 11.07 0.16 -22.08
N ALA A 9 11.96 -0.82 -22.28
CA ALA A 9 12.71 -0.97 -23.52
C ALA A 9 11.77 -1.14 -24.73
N ALA A 10 10.72 -1.95 -24.61
CA ALA A 10 9.76 -2.17 -25.69
C ALA A 10 8.95 -0.91 -26.07
N HIS A 11 8.60 -0.06 -25.08
CA HIS A 11 7.84 1.17 -25.35
C HIS A 11 8.69 2.25 -26.05
N ASN A 12 9.96 2.36 -25.69
CA ASN A 12 10.88 3.33 -26.29
C ASN A 12 11.19 2.97 -27.75
N THR A 13 11.30 1.68 -28.09
CA THR A 13 11.53 1.24 -29.49
C THR A 13 10.35 1.56 -30.40
N ALA A 14 9.11 1.55 -29.88
CA ALA A 14 7.91 1.82 -30.67
C ALA A 14 7.70 3.31 -31.04
N THR A 15 8.43 4.24 -30.41
CA THR A 15 8.22 5.70 -30.56
C THR A 15 9.32 6.42 -31.37
N ALA A 16 10.34 5.70 -31.86
CA ALA A 16 11.57 6.28 -32.44
C ALA A 16 11.51 6.73 -33.93
N ASN A 17 10.34 7.01 -34.51
CA ASN A 17 10.22 7.48 -35.89
C ASN A 17 10.17 9.03 -35.97
N HIS A 18 11.25 9.74 -35.63
CA HIS A 18 11.57 11.11 -36.11
C HIS A 18 12.95 11.58 -35.57
N THR A 19 13.76 12.18 -36.44
CA THR A 19 15.24 12.26 -36.41
C THR A 19 15.91 13.16 -35.35
N ASN A 20 15.21 13.65 -34.33
CA ASN A 20 15.80 14.31 -33.15
C ASN A 20 15.55 13.57 -31.81
N THR A 21 14.93 12.40 -31.85
CA THR A 21 14.44 11.68 -30.65
C THR A 21 15.47 10.79 -29.95
N THR A 22 16.59 10.46 -30.60
CA THR A 22 17.54 9.46 -30.09
C THR A 22 18.33 9.93 -28.86
N ASN A 23 18.60 11.23 -28.72
CA ASN A 23 19.39 11.75 -27.60
C ASN A 23 18.54 11.84 -26.32
N ASP A 24 17.30 12.32 -26.42
CA ASP A 24 16.39 12.48 -25.28
C ASP A 24 15.95 11.13 -24.69
N ALA A 25 15.61 10.16 -25.55
CA ALA A 25 15.27 8.81 -25.11
C ALA A 25 16.41 8.15 -24.31
N SER A 26 17.67 8.46 -24.66
CA SER A 26 18.85 7.95 -23.95
C SER A 26 19.04 8.61 -22.57
N ILE A 27 18.59 9.85 -22.39
CA ILE A 27 18.70 10.56 -21.11
C ILE A 27 17.61 10.06 -20.15
N ASP A 28 16.38 9.93 -20.65
CA ASP A 28 15.24 9.41 -19.89
C ASP A 28 15.52 8.00 -19.36
N GLN A 29 16.06 7.14 -20.22
CA GLN A 29 16.45 5.79 -19.84
C GLN A 29 17.56 5.80 -18.78
N ARG A 30 18.60 6.63 -18.94
CA ARG A 30 19.71 6.72 -17.96
C ARG A 30 19.24 7.22 -16.59
N LEU A 31 18.34 8.21 -16.56
CA LEU A 31 17.76 8.71 -15.30
C LEU A 31 16.92 7.63 -14.63
N LEU A 32 16.07 6.94 -15.39
CA LEU A 32 15.24 5.86 -14.87
C LEU A 32 16.08 4.68 -14.38
N GLU A 33 17.10 4.27 -15.13
CA GLU A 33 18.06 3.23 -14.71
C GLU A 33 18.80 3.63 -13.44
N THR A 34 19.18 4.90 -13.30
CA THR A 34 19.80 5.42 -12.09
C THR A 34 18.84 5.34 -10.91
N ALA A 35 17.59 5.79 -11.08
CA ALA A 35 16.58 5.78 -10.03
C ALA A 35 16.14 4.36 -9.63
N LEU A 36 16.13 3.41 -10.56
CA LEU A 36 15.79 2.00 -10.32
C LEU A 36 16.98 1.14 -9.88
N ASN A 37 18.18 1.71 -9.76
CA ASN A 37 19.36 1.00 -9.27
C ASN A 37 19.72 1.49 -7.85
N PRO A 38 19.44 0.70 -6.80
CA PRO A 38 19.68 1.10 -5.42
C PRO A 38 21.11 1.58 -5.15
N ARG A 39 22.12 0.95 -5.78
CA ARG A 39 23.53 1.33 -5.60
C ARG A 39 23.86 2.69 -6.22
N ARG A 40 23.25 3.02 -7.36
CA ARG A 40 23.48 4.29 -8.05
C ARG A 40 22.73 5.45 -7.40
N ILE A 41 21.52 5.22 -6.90
CA ILE A 41 20.70 6.27 -6.30
C ILE A 41 21.05 6.56 -4.84
N GLN A 42 21.63 5.58 -4.12
CA GLN A 42 21.96 5.69 -2.69
C GLN A 42 22.75 6.96 -2.30
N PRO A 43 23.78 7.42 -3.03
CA PRO A 43 24.50 8.65 -2.67
C PRO A 43 23.61 9.89 -2.70
N LEU A 44 22.69 9.98 -3.66
CA LEU A 44 21.72 11.07 -3.77
C LEU A 44 20.74 11.04 -2.59
N LEU A 45 20.20 9.88 -2.26
CA LEU A 45 19.27 9.70 -1.14
C LEU A 45 19.94 10.01 0.21
N HIS A 46 21.18 9.58 0.40
CA HIS A 46 21.94 9.88 1.61
C HIS A 46 22.25 11.38 1.74
N SER A 47 22.55 12.05 0.64
CA SER A 47 22.75 13.50 0.59
C SER A 47 21.48 14.25 1.00
N PHE A 48 20.33 13.82 0.45
CA PHE A 48 19.01 14.33 0.78
C PHE A 48 18.69 14.22 2.28
N LEU A 49 18.87 13.05 2.88
CA LEU A 49 18.58 12.83 4.31
C LEU A 49 19.44 13.67 5.26
N ASN A 50 20.69 13.96 4.87
CA ASN A 50 21.61 14.73 5.69
C ASN A 50 21.55 16.25 5.44
N GLY A 51 20.69 16.71 4.52
CA GLY A 51 20.63 18.11 4.11
C GLY A 51 21.95 18.64 3.52
N LYS A 52 22.82 17.75 3.02
CA LYS A 52 24.10 18.11 2.41
C LYS A 52 24.04 17.86 0.92
N LEU A 53 24.50 18.82 0.11
CA LEU A 53 24.73 18.56 -1.31
C LEU A 53 25.77 17.45 -1.47
N PRO A 54 25.66 16.58 -2.50
CA PRO A 54 26.62 15.52 -2.73
C PRO A 54 28.01 16.12 -2.98
N SER A 55 28.90 16.06 -1.98
CA SER A 55 30.31 16.36 -2.19
C SER A 55 30.96 15.23 -2.99
N SER A 56 31.78 15.59 -3.98
CA SER A 56 32.58 14.70 -4.84
C SER A 56 32.91 13.33 -4.21
N ALA A 57 32.58 12.26 -4.94
CA ALA A 57 32.43 10.87 -4.50
C ALA A 57 33.71 10.14 -4.02
N ALA A 58 34.81 10.84 -3.74
CA ALA A 58 36.12 10.21 -3.65
C ALA A 58 36.47 9.54 -2.30
N SER A 59 35.74 9.74 -1.19
CA SER A 59 36.10 9.06 0.08
C SER A 59 34.98 8.89 1.12
N ALA A 60 33.72 8.76 0.71
CA ALA A 60 32.64 8.56 1.68
C ALA A 60 32.61 7.09 2.17
N LYS A 61 32.56 6.89 3.49
CA LYS A 61 32.23 5.59 4.10
C LYS A 61 30.95 5.03 3.45
N PRO A 62 30.84 3.70 3.26
CA PRO A 62 29.63 3.11 2.69
C PRO A 62 28.42 3.52 3.54
N GLY A 63 27.46 4.19 2.90
CA GLY A 63 26.23 4.62 3.54
C GLY A 63 25.33 3.44 3.94
N PRO A 64 24.22 3.70 4.66
CA PRO A 64 23.22 2.68 4.98
C PRO A 64 22.68 2.02 3.72
N ALA A 65 22.34 0.73 3.81
CA ALA A 65 21.80 -0.03 2.69
C ALA A 65 20.55 0.64 2.10
N CYS A 66 20.43 0.61 0.77
CA CYS A 66 19.30 1.14 0.03
C CYS A 66 18.54 0.00 -0.63
N HIS A 67 17.22 -0.03 -0.45
CA HIS A 67 16.31 -0.99 -1.07
C HIS A 67 15.17 -0.27 -1.79
N ILE A 68 14.66 -0.83 -2.88
CA ILE A 68 13.42 -0.38 -3.52
C ILE A 68 12.29 -1.26 -2.98
N LEU A 69 11.34 -0.63 -2.28
CA LEU A 69 10.19 -1.30 -1.68
C LEU A 69 9.01 -1.38 -2.64
N ASP A 70 8.79 -0.32 -3.42
CA ASP A 70 7.70 -0.23 -4.41
C ASP A 70 8.15 0.68 -5.56
N ALA A 71 7.65 0.42 -6.75
CA ALA A 71 7.89 1.27 -7.91
C ALA A 71 6.68 1.22 -8.84
N LYS A 72 6.20 2.40 -9.23
CA LYS A 72 5.12 2.58 -10.17
C LYS A 72 5.63 3.39 -11.34
N TYR A 73 5.42 2.89 -12.55
CA TYR A 73 5.79 3.57 -13.78
C TYR A 73 4.57 3.75 -14.67
N GLU A 74 4.37 4.98 -15.11
CA GLU A 74 3.39 5.37 -16.10
C GLU A 74 4.19 5.93 -17.30
N PRO A 75 4.35 5.15 -18.39
CA PRO A 75 5.18 5.54 -19.53
C PRO A 75 4.84 6.93 -20.05
N GLY A 76 5.88 7.76 -20.21
CA GLY A 76 5.76 9.15 -20.69
C GLY A 76 5.06 10.12 -19.73
N LYS A 77 4.75 9.70 -18.50
CA LYS A 77 4.08 10.55 -17.50
C LYS A 77 4.92 10.71 -16.25
N ARG A 78 5.04 9.64 -15.45
CA ARG A 78 5.76 9.67 -14.17
C ARG A 78 6.21 8.30 -13.69
N CYS A 79 7.30 8.29 -12.90
CA CYS A 79 7.78 7.13 -12.19
C CYS A 79 7.92 7.49 -10.72
N SER A 80 7.15 6.83 -9.86
CA SER A 80 7.18 7.02 -8.42
C SER A 80 7.84 5.78 -7.80
N ILE A 81 8.86 5.98 -6.98
CA ILE A 81 9.67 4.93 -6.39
C ILE A 81 9.73 5.14 -4.89
N LEU A 82 9.47 4.09 -4.11
CA LEU A 82 9.61 4.10 -2.66
C LEU A 82 10.92 3.38 -2.30
N TYR A 83 11.82 4.12 -1.67
CA TYR A 83 13.09 3.63 -1.18
C TYR A 83 13.04 3.40 0.33
N GLU A 84 13.78 2.40 0.79
CA GLU A 84 14.20 2.24 2.19
C GLU A 84 15.70 2.51 2.26
N VAL A 85 16.10 3.44 3.12
CA VAL A 85 17.50 3.81 3.37
C VAL A 85 17.75 3.79 4.87
N GLY A 86 18.35 2.70 5.36
CA GLY A 86 18.42 2.45 6.80
C GLY A 86 17.01 2.30 7.40
N ALA A 87 16.66 3.16 8.36
CA ALA A 87 15.32 3.16 8.99
C ALA A 87 14.34 4.17 8.36
N GLN A 88 14.77 4.90 7.32
CA GLN A 88 13.99 5.96 6.71
C GLN A 88 13.43 5.48 5.37
N MET A 89 12.23 5.98 5.01
CA MET A 89 11.67 5.78 3.68
C MET A 89 11.62 7.10 2.93
N ILE A 90 11.97 7.04 1.65
CA ILE A 90 12.03 8.20 0.76
C ILE A 90 11.23 7.88 -0.49
N ILE A 91 10.46 8.85 -0.97
CA ILE A 91 9.78 8.79 -2.25
C ILE A 91 10.62 9.55 -3.26
N GLY A 92 10.95 8.90 -4.36
CA GLY A 92 11.44 9.56 -5.56
C GLY A 92 10.37 9.64 -6.62
N GLU A 93 10.13 10.82 -7.16
CA GLU A 93 9.21 11.03 -8.26
C GLU A 93 9.96 11.62 -9.46
N LEU A 94 10.05 10.82 -10.53
CA LEU A 94 10.47 11.25 -11.85
C LEU A 94 9.25 11.71 -12.61
N THR A 95 9.28 12.93 -13.13
CA THR A 95 8.24 13.46 -14.02
C THR A 95 8.85 13.76 -15.38
N TRP A 96 8.13 13.36 -16.44
CA TRP A 96 8.48 13.72 -17.81
C TRP A 96 7.68 14.94 -18.24
N PRO A 97 8.25 15.86 -19.03
CA PRO A 97 7.51 16.97 -19.59
C PRO A 97 6.38 16.41 -20.46
N SER A 98 5.15 16.92 -20.28
CA SER A 98 4.08 16.56 -21.21
C SER A 98 4.43 17.10 -22.60
N LYS A 99 4.37 16.24 -23.62
CA LYS A 99 4.55 16.65 -25.03
C LYS A 99 3.47 17.64 -25.51
N THR A 100 2.43 17.88 -24.72
CA THR A 100 1.23 18.64 -25.09
C THR A 100 1.14 20.01 -24.45
N ASP A 101 2.23 20.61 -23.98
CA ASP A 101 2.22 22.03 -23.60
C ASP A 101 2.60 22.89 -24.82
N PRO A 102 1.62 23.40 -25.60
CA PRO A 102 1.89 24.20 -26.80
C PRO A 102 2.58 25.53 -26.48
N ASN A 103 2.61 25.96 -25.22
CA ASN A 103 3.30 27.17 -24.78
C ASN A 103 4.73 26.90 -24.28
N ALA A 104 5.19 25.64 -24.27
CA ALA A 104 6.58 25.30 -23.97
C ALA A 104 7.47 25.58 -25.19
N GLU A 105 7.51 26.84 -25.61
CA GLU A 105 8.36 27.31 -26.68
C GLU A 105 9.84 27.19 -26.26
N HIS A 106 10.55 26.26 -26.91
CA HIS A 106 12.00 26.31 -27.21
C HIS A 106 13.05 25.83 -26.18
N ALA A 107 12.72 25.01 -25.16
CA ALA A 107 13.77 24.30 -24.41
C ALA A 107 13.40 22.84 -24.07
N PRO A 108 14.27 21.85 -24.36
CA PRO A 108 14.09 20.48 -23.88
C PRO A 108 14.14 20.48 -22.35
N ARG A 109 13.00 20.25 -21.70
CA ARG A 109 12.96 20.06 -20.24
C ARG A 109 13.44 18.65 -19.94
N LEU A 110 14.57 18.53 -19.26
CA LEU A 110 15.05 17.25 -18.77
C LEU A 110 14.09 16.70 -17.70
N PRO A 111 13.92 15.38 -17.57
CA PRO A 111 13.14 14.81 -16.48
C PRO A 111 13.72 15.28 -15.14
N THR A 112 12.85 15.73 -14.25
CA THR A 112 13.25 16.15 -12.91
C THR A 112 12.90 15.04 -11.92
N MET A 113 13.87 14.70 -11.07
CA MET A 113 13.63 13.84 -9.91
C MET A 113 13.37 14.71 -8.69
N GLN A 114 12.22 14.52 -8.05
CA GLN A 114 11.88 15.12 -6.76
C GLN A 114 11.98 14.05 -5.68
N LEU A 115 12.49 14.43 -4.52
CA LEU A 115 12.64 13.54 -3.37
C LEU A 115 11.83 14.09 -2.19
N TYR A 116 11.11 13.20 -1.51
CA TYR A 116 10.31 13.52 -0.34
C TYR A 116 10.54 12.48 0.76
N PRO A 117 10.61 12.85 2.05
CA PRO A 117 10.38 11.89 3.11
C PRO A 117 8.99 11.28 2.92
N PHE A 118 8.81 9.99 3.21
CA PHE A 118 7.52 9.34 2.94
C PHE A 118 6.35 10.00 3.68
N GLU A 119 6.60 10.57 4.86
CA GLU A 119 5.62 11.29 5.66
C GLU A 119 5.08 12.51 4.92
N GLN A 120 5.84 13.06 3.96
CA GLN A 120 5.50 14.23 3.17
C GLN A 120 5.01 13.87 1.76
N ASP A 121 4.51 12.64 1.55
CA ASP A 121 3.91 12.27 0.26
C ASP A 121 2.79 13.26 -0.13
N PRO A 122 2.92 13.99 -1.26
CA PRO A 122 1.89 14.93 -1.70
C PRO A 122 0.56 14.23 -2.02
N ASP A 123 0.59 12.97 -2.45
CA ASP A 123 -0.61 12.18 -2.73
C ASP A 123 -1.31 11.68 -1.43
N MET A 124 -0.69 11.88 -0.26
CA MET A 124 -1.15 11.41 1.06
C MET A 124 -0.92 12.47 2.16
N ALA A 125 -1.41 13.69 1.93
CA ALA A 125 -1.18 14.87 2.80
C ALA A 125 -1.48 14.70 4.31
N ALA A 126 -2.28 13.71 4.70
CA ALA A 126 -2.57 13.40 6.10
C ALA A 126 -1.47 12.58 6.81
N LEU A 127 -0.45 12.10 6.09
CA LEU A 127 0.64 11.27 6.62
C LEU A 127 1.40 11.90 7.80
N PRO A 128 1.81 13.18 7.75
CA PRO A 128 2.51 13.80 8.88
C PRO A 128 1.64 13.75 10.15
N THR A 129 0.35 14.05 10.00
CA THR A 129 -0.60 14.09 11.12
C THR A 129 -0.85 12.70 11.71
N VAL A 130 -1.01 11.65 10.89
CA VAL A 130 -1.26 10.29 11.41
C VAL A 130 -0.03 9.65 12.07
N MET A 131 1.17 10.14 11.74
CA MET A 131 2.43 9.70 12.36
C MET A 131 2.77 10.52 13.61
N ASP A 132 2.14 11.68 13.82
CA ASP A 132 2.31 12.51 15.01
C ASP A 132 1.46 11.98 16.17
N ASP A 133 2.13 11.41 17.17
CA ASP A 133 1.51 10.84 18.37
C ASP A 133 0.64 11.86 19.15
N ALA A 134 1.04 13.13 19.21
CA ALA A 134 0.33 14.18 19.94
C ALA A 134 -0.92 14.65 19.18
N ALA A 135 -0.81 14.83 17.86
CA ALA A 135 -1.94 15.17 17.00
C ALA A 135 -2.97 14.04 16.99
N MET A 136 -2.52 12.79 16.79
CA MET A 136 -3.39 11.62 16.82
C MET A 136 -4.05 11.40 18.17
N ARG A 137 -3.37 11.65 19.29
CA ARG A 137 -4.00 11.59 20.62
C ARG A 137 -5.21 12.54 20.71
N ARG A 138 -5.11 13.77 20.20
CA ARG A 138 -6.23 14.73 20.20
C ARG A 138 -7.38 14.20 19.36
N ILE A 139 -7.09 13.84 18.11
CA ILE A 139 -8.07 13.35 17.14
C ILE A 139 -8.78 12.08 17.64
N LEU A 140 -8.05 11.15 18.26
CA LEU A 140 -8.62 9.92 18.82
C LEU A 140 -9.54 10.19 20.02
N ASN A 141 -9.24 11.19 20.84
CA ASN A 141 -10.14 11.58 21.93
C ASN A 141 -11.49 12.10 21.41
N GLU A 142 -11.48 12.78 20.26
CA GLU A 142 -12.68 13.30 19.61
C GLU A 142 -13.43 12.23 18.79
N SER A 143 -12.71 11.26 18.22
CA SER A 143 -13.26 10.32 17.24
C SER A 143 -13.69 8.97 17.82
N LEU A 144 -13.10 8.52 18.92
CA LEU A 144 -13.44 7.23 19.52
C LEU A 144 -14.71 7.35 20.37
N PRO A 145 -15.72 6.45 20.22
CA PRO A 145 -17.01 6.58 20.92
C PRO A 145 -16.88 6.72 22.45
N THR A 146 -16.02 5.92 23.08
CA THR A 146 -15.82 5.99 24.55
C THR A 146 -15.12 7.27 25.01
N CYS A 147 -14.32 7.89 24.14
CA CYS A 147 -13.63 9.14 24.44
C CYS A 147 -14.53 10.35 24.17
N ALA A 148 -15.26 10.34 23.05
CA ALA A 148 -16.26 11.35 22.73
C ALA A 148 -17.39 11.42 23.77
N ALA A 149 -17.78 10.28 24.34
CA ALA A 149 -18.73 10.21 25.46
C ALA A 149 -18.12 10.61 26.82
N GLY A 150 -16.82 10.95 26.88
CA GLY A 150 -16.13 11.34 28.10
C GLY A 150 -15.89 10.21 29.11
N LEU A 151 -16.06 8.94 28.72
CA LEU A 151 -15.85 7.79 29.61
C LEU A 151 -14.37 7.44 29.74
N GLN A 152 -13.60 7.66 28.67
CA GLN A 152 -12.17 7.41 28.61
C GLN A 152 -11.46 8.61 28.00
N HIS A 153 -10.14 8.67 28.18
CA HIS A 153 -9.28 9.57 27.41
C HIS A 153 -7.97 8.88 27.04
N VAL A 154 -7.51 9.10 25.82
CA VAL A 154 -6.21 8.67 25.33
C VAL A 154 -5.14 9.54 26.00
N VAL A 155 -4.33 8.94 26.86
CA VAL A 155 -3.18 9.61 27.51
C VAL A 155 -1.88 9.44 26.73
N ARG A 156 -1.73 8.31 26.04
CA ARG A 156 -0.59 7.99 25.18
C ARG A 156 -1.09 7.36 23.87
N CYS A 157 -0.49 7.77 22.77
CA CYS A 157 -0.65 7.19 21.45
C CYS A 157 0.75 6.91 20.91
N ARG A 158 0.94 5.77 20.25
CA ARG A 158 2.13 5.47 19.46
C ARG A 158 1.68 4.94 18.11
N ALA A 159 2.04 5.64 17.04
CA ALA A 159 1.86 5.15 15.69
C ALA A 159 3.02 4.24 15.25
N THR A 160 2.71 3.20 14.47
CA THR A 160 3.70 2.37 13.78
C THR A 160 3.19 2.05 12.40
N LEU A 161 3.94 2.42 11.37
CA LEU A 161 3.59 2.07 9.99
C LEU A 161 3.77 0.56 9.78
N LEU A 162 2.71 -0.11 9.32
CA LEU A 162 2.75 -1.54 8.99
C LEU A 162 2.93 -1.77 7.49
N ARG A 163 2.28 -0.94 6.68
CA ARG A 163 2.33 -1.06 5.23
C ARG A 163 2.05 0.28 4.59
N TYR A 164 2.83 0.61 3.59
CA TYR A 164 2.59 1.76 2.74
C TYR A 164 2.46 1.32 1.27
N ARG A 165 1.51 1.93 0.57
CA ARG A 165 1.33 1.81 -0.88
C ARG A 165 1.37 3.22 -1.44
N LEU A 166 2.41 3.49 -2.21
CA LEU A 166 2.78 4.80 -2.71
C LEU A 166 1.59 5.56 -3.31
N GLY A 167 1.30 6.77 -2.78
CA GLY A 167 0.22 7.65 -3.24
C GLY A 167 -1.18 7.05 -3.21
N LYS A 168 -1.40 6.02 -2.37
CA LYS A 168 -2.68 5.28 -2.34
C LYS A 168 -3.19 4.99 -0.94
N ARG A 169 -2.38 4.35 -0.09
CA ARG A 169 -2.86 3.88 1.21
C ARG A 169 -1.71 3.66 2.18
N ALA A 170 -1.91 4.05 3.44
CA ALA A 170 -1.07 3.63 4.55
C ALA A 170 -1.90 2.82 5.56
N THR A 171 -1.31 1.78 6.11
CA THR A 171 -1.85 1.02 7.24
C THR A 171 -0.94 1.23 8.43
N LEU A 172 -1.51 1.74 9.53
CA LEU A 172 -0.83 2.03 10.78
C LEU A 172 -1.40 1.16 11.90
N ARG A 173 -0.54 0.78 12.84
CA ARG A 173 -0.93 0.29 14.16
C ARG A 173 -0.82 1.45 15.14
N TYR A 174 -1.84 1.59 15.98
CA TYR A 174 -1.83 2.51 17.11
C TYR A 174 -1.85 1.72 18.40
N ASP A 175 -0.83 1.91 19.24
CA ASP A 175 -0.82 1.42 20.61
C ASP A 175 -1.25 2.56 21.54
N LEU A 176 -2.42 2.41 22.16
CA LEU A 176 -3.06 3.43 22.99
C LEU A 176 -2.99 3.06 24.46
N HIS A 177 -2.76 4.06 25.30
CA HIS A 177 -3.08 3.99 26.72
C HIS A 177 -4.31 4.87 26.98
N LEU A 178 -5.37 4.26 27.49
CA LEU A 178 -6.65 4.90 27.78
C LEU A 178 -6.81 5.00 29.29
N ARG A 179 -7.17 6.15 29.82
CA ARG A 179 -7.53 6.32 31.23
C ARG A 179 -9.03 6.47 31.37
N HIS A 180 -9.64 5.63 32.20
CA HIS A 180 -11.06 5.70 32.52
C HIS A 180 -11.34 6.91 33.42
N LYS A 181 -12.36 7.72 33.11
CA LYS A 181 -12.61 9.00 33.80
C LYS A 181 -13.04 8.80 35.25
N ALA A 182 -13.92 7.84 35.52
CA ALA A 182 -14.47 7.64 36.87
C ALA A 182 -13.50 6.93 37.82
N THR A 183 -12.67 6.01 37.32
CA THR A 183 -11.83 5.15 38.16
C THR A 183 -10.34 5.51 38.11
N GLY A 184 -9.92 6.32 37.13
CA GLY A 184 -8.51 6.63 36.89
C GLY A 184 -7.67 5.46 36.36
N VAL A 185 -8.25 4.27 36.22
CA VAL A 185 -7.57 3.06 35.75
C VAL A 185 -7.08 3.26 34.31
N ILE A 186 -5.84 2.86 34.05
CA ILE A 186 -5.23 2.89 32.72
C ILE A 186 -5.31 1.50 32.10
N SER A 187 -5.89 1.43 30.90
CA SER A 187 -5.91 0.23 30.06
C SER A 187 -5.11 0.45 28.77
N LYS A 188 -4.65 -0.66 28.17
CA LYS A 188 -3.99 -0.65 26.86
C LYS A 188 -4.98 -1.09 25.79
N ARG A 189 -4.91 -0.47 24.62
CA ARG A 189 -5.73 -0.85 23.46
C ARG A 189 -4.92 -0.69 22.18
N THR A 190 -5.00 -1.68 21.30
CA THR A 190 -4.47 -1.57 19.94
C THR A 190 -5.60 -1.19 18.98
N LEU A 191 -5.31 -0.35 17.99
CA LEU A 191 -6.17 -0.10 16.84
C LEU A 191 -5.36 -0.16 15.55
N PHE A 192 -6.03 -0.43 14.43
CA PHE A 192 -5.43 -0.36 13.11
C PHE A 192 -6.06 0.76 12.28
N GLY A 193 -5.27 1.74 11.89
CA GLY A 193 -5.70 2.82 11.01
C GLY A 193 -5.39 2.52 9.55
N LYS A 194 -6.40 2.64 8.70
CA LYS A 194 -6.25 2.59 7.24
C LYS A 194 -6.49 4.00 6.69
N LEU A 195 -5.39 4.68 6.38
CA LEU A 195 -5.38 6.00 5.74
C LEU A 195 -5.48 5.84 4.23
N TYR A 196 -6.39 6.57 3.60
CA TYR A 196 -6.58 6.56 2.15
C TYR A 196 -6.26 7.92 1.53
N HIS A 197 -5.89 7.92 0.25
CA HIS A 197 -5.70 9.14 -0.55
C HIS A 197 -7.02 9.89 -0.85
N SER A 198 -8.19 9.32 -0.52
CA SER A 198 -9.52 9.84 -0.91
C SER A 198 -10.51 9.66 0.24
N ALA A 199 -11.20 10.75 0.59
CA ALA A 199 -12.24 10.78 1.61
C ALA A 199 -13.46 9.94 1.21
N GLU A 200 -13.93 10.07 -0.03
CA GLU A 200 -15.03 9.26 -0.57
C GLU A 200 -14.75 7.76 -0.43
N LYS A 201 -13.53 7.34 -0.81
CA LYS A 201 -13.11 5.94 -0.69
C LYS A 201 -13.05 5.48 0.77
N ALA A 202 -12.53 6.32 1.67
CA ALA A 202 -12.47 6.00 3.09
C ALA A 202 -13.87 5.86 3.71
N ALA A 203 -14.79 6.76 3.37
CA ALA A 203 -16.19 6.71 3.81
C ALA A 203 -16.90 5.46 3.29
N ALA A 204 -16.75 5.13 2.00
CA ALA A 204 -17.31 3.92 1.42
C ALA A 204 -16.79 2.66 2.12
N VAL A 205 -15.47 2.57 2.37
CA VAL A 205 -14.90 1.44 3.11
C VAL A 205 -15.45 1.37 4.53
N TYR A 206 -15.59 2.49 5.24
CA TYR A 206 -16.16 2.50 6.58
C TYR A 206 -17.61 1.99 6.60
N GLN A 207 -18.44 2.42 5.65
CA GLN A 207 -19.82 1.95 5.51
C GLN A 207 -19.87 0.46 5.22
N GLU A 208 -19.08 -0.02 4.24
CA GLU A 208 -18.95 -1.45 3.93
C GLU A 208 -18.53 -2.26 5.18
N MET A 209 -17.60 -1.74 5.97
CA MET A 209 -17.16 -2.38 7.21
C MET A 209 -18.23 -2.40 8.31
N GLN A 210 -19.02 -1.34 8.45
CA GLN A 210 -20.13 -1.30 9.42
C GLN A 210 -21.16 -2.38 9.07
N LEU A 211 -21.52 -2.50 7.79
CA LEU A 211 -22.38 -3.57 7.31
C LEU A 211 -21.77 -4.96 7.61
N LEU A 212 -20.47 -5.15 7.32
CA LEU A 212 -19.78 -6.42 7.56
C LEU A 212 -19.76 -6.77 9.05
N THR A 213 -19.57 -5.78 9.92
CA THR A 213 -19.57 -5.98 11.37
C THR A 213 -20.96 -6.38 11.86
N ALA A 214 -22.02 -5.76 11.35
CA ALA A 214 -23.40 -6.06 11.72
C ALA A 214 -23.90 -7.42 11.19
N ALA A 215 -23.43 -7.82 10.01
CA ALA A 215 -23.78 -9.09 9.38
C ALA A 215 -22.99 -10.29 9.93
N ASN A 216 -21.94 -10.05 10.72
CA ASN A 216 -21.10 -11.11 11.27
C ASN A 216 -21.82 -11.88 12.39
N GLN A 217 -22.61 -12.87 12.02
CA GLN A 217 -23.41 -13.69 12.95
C GLN A 217 -22.88 -15.13 13.14
N GLY A 218 -21.83 -15.53 12.43
CA GLY A 218 -21.26 -16.88 12.52
C GLY A 218 -19.95 -16.95 13.30
N ASP A 219 -19.63 -18.12 13.83
CA ASP A 219 -18.39 -18.38 14.59
C ASP A 219 -17.16 -18.58 13.68
N THR A 220 -17.37 -18.98 12.42
CA THR A 220 -16.28 -19.29 11.48
C THR A 220 -15.58 -18.04 10.94
N LEU A 221 -16.34 -16.97 10.71
CA LEU A 221 -15.84 -15.72 10.16
C LEU A 221 -15.77 -14.68 11.27
N VAL A 222 -14.57 -14.15 11.51
CA VAL A 222 -14.36 -13.04 12.44
C VAL A 222 -13.84 -11.84 11.68
N MET A 223 -14.62 -10.76 11.72
CA MET A 223 -14.29 -9.51 11.05
C MET A 223 -13.83 -8.47 12.07
N ALA A 224 -12.78 -7.72 11.73
CA ALA A 224 -12.34 -6.57 12.51
C ALA A 224 -13.46 -5.50 12.54
N SER A 225 -13.95 -5.16 13.73
CA SER A 225 -15.00 -4.14 13.86
C SER A 225 -14.49 -2.75 13.49
N ALA A 226 -15.35 -1.97 12.85
CA ALA A 226 -15.08 -0.57 12.56
C ALA A 226 -15.15 0.26 13.86
N ALA A 227 -13.99 0.69 14.36
CA ALA A 227 -13.90 1.43 15.61
C ALA A 227 -14.30 2.91 15.48
N ALA A 228 -13.93 3.54 14.35
CA ALA A 228 -14.32 4.91 14.01
C ALA A 228 -13.95 5.24 12.56
N TYR A 229 -14.51 6.34 12.04
CA TYR A 229 -14.09 7.00 10.81
C TYR A 229 -13.68 8.44 11.12
N ILE A 230 -12.56 8.89 10.55
CA ILE A 230 -12.01 10.24 10.75
C ILE A 230 -12.00 10.95 9.39
N PRO A 231 -13.06 11.73 9.06
CA PRO A 231 -13.20 12.36 7.75
C PRO A 231 -12.06 13.33 7.42
N ALA A 232 -11.56 14.06 8.42
CA ALA A 232 -10.47 15.03 8.25
C ALA A 232 -9.13 14.38 7.83
N LEU A 233 -8.95 13.08 8.08
CA LEU A 233 -7.72 12.35 7.77
C LEU A 233 -7.96 11.19 6.78
N PRO A 234 -8.97 11.25 5.89
CA PRO A 234 -9.53 10.08 5.17
C PRO A 234 -9.19 8.70 5.76
N MET A 235 -9.46 8.48 7.05
CA MET A 235 -8.95 7.32 7.78
C MET A 235 -10.06 6.50 8.43
N VAL A 236 -9.96 5.18 8.29
CA VAL A 236 -10.82 4.21 8.97
C VAL A 236 -10.03 3.52 10.08
N LEU A 237 -10.55 3.53 11.31
CA LEU A 237 -9.98 2.81 12.44
C LEU A 237 -10.69 1.46 12.62
N GLN A 238 -9.92 0.40 12.86
CA GLN A 238 -10.42 -0.94 13.09
C GLN A 238 -9.93 -1.47 14.44
N ALA A 239 -10.78 -2.23 15.12
CA ALA A 239 -10.36 -3.04 16.26
C ALA A 239 -9.43 -4.18 15.79
N PRO A 240 -8.54 -4.69 16.66
CA PRO A 240 -7.78 -5.90 16.36
C PRO A 240 -8.72 -7.10 16.28
N VAL A 241 -8.39 -8.06 15.42
CA VAL A 241 -8.92 -9.43 15.54
C VAL A 241 -8.01 -10.15 16.54
N LEU A 242 -8.58 -10.57 17.66
CA LEU A 242 -7.84 -11.24 18.73
C LEU A 242 -7.69 -12.73 18.43
N ASP A 243 -6.69 -13.37 19.04
CA ASP A 243 -6.49 -14.83 19.04
C ASP A 243 -6.32 -15.47 17.65
N THR A 244 -5.90 -14.70 16.64
CA THR A 244 -5.63 -15.19 15.28
C THR A 244 -4.14 -15.09 14.93
N ALA A 245 -3.59 -16.15 14.33
CA ALA A 245 -2.27 -16.11 13.69
C ALA A 245 -2.41 -15.72 12.21
N PRO A 246 -1.58 -14.79 11.70
CA PRO A 246 -1.50 -14.53 10.26
C PRO A 246 -1.17 -15.81 9.48
N LEU A 247 -1.86 -16.02 8.36
CA LEU A 247 -1.64 -17.21 7.52
C LEU A 247 -0.18 -17.29 7.05
N GLU A 248 0.46 -16.16 6.75
CA GLU A 248 1.86 -16.10 6.35
C GLU A 248 2.80 -16.70 7.40
N LEU A 249 2.51 -16.51 8.70
CA LEU A 249 3.31 -17.11 9.76
C LEU A 249 3.12 -18.63 9.83
N LEU A 250 1.93 -19.13 9.49
CA LEU A 250 1.71 -20.56 9.34
C LEU A 250 2.49 -21.13 8.14
N LEU A 251 2.69 -20.33 7.09
CA LEU A 251 3.40 -20.70 5.87
C LEU A 251 4.94 -20.57 5.95
N GLN A 252 5.49 -19.68 6.81
CA GLN A 252 6.91 -19.29 6.81
C GLN A 252 7.82 -20.02 7.82
N GLN A 253 7.31 -20.96 8.63
CA GLN A 253 8.10 -21.57 9.72
C GLN A 253 9.13 -22.63 9.24
N PRO A 254 10.29 -22.76 9.92
CA PRO A 254 11.41 -23.60 9.48
C PRO A 254 11.07 -25.10 9.45
N PRO A 255 11.77 -25.90 8.62
CA PRO A 255 11.42 -27.28 8.24
C PRO A 255 11.50 -28.36 9.33
N SER A 256 11.73 -28.00 10.59
CA SER A 256 11.85 -28.99 11.68
C SER A 256 10.48 -29.54 12.07
N ALA A 257 10.26 -30.84 11.77
CA ALA A 257 9.04 -31.66 11.90
C ALA A 257 7.95 -31.42 10.83
N HIS A 258 8.21 -31.94 9.62
CA HIS A 258 7.37 -31.82 8.43
C HIS A 258 5.90 -32.28 8.60
N ALA A 259 5.62 -33.34 9.38
CA ALA A 259 4.27 -33.89 9.47
C ALA A 259 3.30 -32.95 10.23
N ASP A 260 3.70 -32.48 11.41
CA ASP A 260 2.88 -31.54 12.19
C ASP A 260 2.75 -30.18 11.51
N GLN A 261 3.77 -29.76 10.76
CA GLN A 261 3.73 -28.55 9.96
C GLN A 261 2.69 -28.65 8.84
N LEU A 262 2.73 -29.73 8.05
CA LEU A 262 1.77 -29.95 6.98
C LEU A 262 0.33 -30.02 7.52
N ALA A 263 0.13 -30.68 8.66
CA ALA A 263 -1.18 -30.74 9.32
C ALA A 263 -1.67 -29.34 9.74
N ARG A 264 -0.81 -28.52 10.38
CA ARG A 264 -1.16 -27.13 10.77
C ARG A 264 -1.45 -26.24 9.56
N VAL A 265 -0.63 -26.29 8.51
CA VAL A 265 -0.85 -25.52 7.28
C VAL A 265 -2.16 -25.93 6.62
N THR A 266 -2.40 -27.24 6.50
CA THR A 266 -3.65 -27.78 5.93
C THR A 266 -4.86 -27.30 6.74
N GLN A 267 -4.76 -27.33 8.07
CA GLN A 267 -5.82 -26.84 8.96
C GLN A 267 -6.07 -25.34 8.78
N GLY A 268 -5.00 -24.52 8.73
CA GLY A 268 -5.11 -23.08 8.49
C GLY A 268 -5.74 -22.75 7.13
N LEU A 269 -5.38 -23.49 6.08
CA LEU A 269 -5.99 -23.34 4.75
C LEU A 269 -7.47 -23.75 4.74
N ARG A 270 -7.84 -24.83 5.44
CA ARG A 270 -9.24 -25.24 5.59
C ARG A 270 -10.06 -24.19 6.33
N GLN A 271 -9.54 -23.64 7.42
CA GLN A 271 -10.18 -22.56 8.17
C GLN A 271 -10.37 -21.31 7.31
N ALA A 272 -9.33 -20.89 6.58
CA ALA A 272 -9.42 -19.77 5.66
C ALA A 272 -10.45 -20.02 4.54
N GLY A 273 -10.50 -21.24 4.01
CA GLY A 273 -11.48 -21.65 3.01
C GLY A 273 -12.92 -21.62 3.53
N ALA A 274 -13.16 -22.13 4.74
CA ALA A 274 -14.47 -22.09 5.39
C ALA A 274 -14.92 -20.65 5.66
N ALA A 275 -14.05 -19.80 6.23
CA ALA A 275 -14.36 -18.39 6.45
C ALA A 275 -14.66 -17.63 5.14
N LEU A 276 -13.97 -17.97 4.06
CA LEU A 276 -14.25 -17.39 2.73
C LEU A 276 -15.59 -17.88 2.16
N ALA A 277 -15.94 -19.15 2.36
CA ALA A 277 -17.22 -19.70 1.95
C ALA A 277 -18.38 -19.02 2.70
N ASP A 278 -18.24 -18.85 4.01
CA ASP A 278 -19.21 -18.14 4.85
C ASP A 278 -19.36 -16.67 4.42
N LEU A 279 -18.24 -16.00 4.11
CA LEU A 279 -18.29 -14.65 3.54
C LEU A 279 -19.06 -14.61 2.21
N HIS A 280 -18.88 -15.58 1.32
CA HIS A 280 -19.61 -15.63 0.05
C HIS A 280 -21.10 -15.95 0.22
N GLN A 281 -21.49 -16.68 1.26
CA GLN A 281 -22.88 -17.00 1.57
C GLN A 281 -23.57 -15.86 2.33
N SER A 282 -22.81 -14.93 2.91
CA SER A 282 -23.38 -13.75 3.53
C SER A 282 -24.16 -12.93 2.49
N ALA A 283 -25.43 -12.61 2.77
CA ALA A 283 -26.33 -11.87 1.89
C ALA A 283 -25.99 -10.36 1.86
N MET A 284 -24.71 -10.05 1.68
CA MET A 284 -24.17 -8.71 1.83
C MET A 284 -24.13 -7.98 0.50
N CYS A 285 -25.07 -7.06 0.32
CA CYS A 285 -25.02 -6.11 -0.78
C CYS A 285 -24.43 -4.78 -0.29
N THR A 286 -23.30 -4.38 -0.87
CA THR A 286 -22.80 -3.00 -0.74
C THR A 286 -23.46 -2.14 -1.82
N GLY A 287 -23.82 -0.89 -1.52
CA GLY A 287 -24.37 0.03 -2.53
C GLY A 287 -23.38 0.43 -3.64
N ARG A 288 -22.13 -0.04 -3.57
CA ARG A 288 -21.09 0.26 -4.54
C ARG A 288 -21.22 -0.60 -5.78
N ILE A 289 -21.56 0.04 -6.88
CA ILE A 289 -21.62 -0.59 -8.19
C ILE A 289 -20.20 -0.68 -8.76
N ARG A 290 -19.84 -1.86 -9.28
CA ARG A 290 -18.61 -2.05 -10.04
C ARG A 290 -18.95 -2.56 -11.42
N ALA A 291 -18.36 -1.95 -12.44
CA ALA A 291 -18.43 -2.49 -13.79
C ALA A 291 -17.79 -3.88 -13.78
N VAL A 292 -18.61 -4.90 -14.03
CA VAL A 292 -18.17 -6.30 -14.03
C VAL A 292 -17.06 -6.52 -15.06
N ASP A 293 -17.11 -5.83 -16.21
CA ASP A 293 -16.08 -5.94 -17.25
C ASP A 293 -14.70 -5.55 -16.71
N ALA A 294 -14.63 -4.47 -15.94
CA ALA A 294 -13.40 -4.03 -15.30
C ALA A 294 -12.91 -5.01 -14.22
N GLU A 295 -13.81 -5.70 -13.51
CA GLU A 295 -13.44 -6.73 -12.53
C GLU A 295 -13.01 -8.04 -13.20
N LEU A 296 -13.66 -8.45 -14.29
CA LEU A 296 -13.27 -9.61 -15.11
C LEU A 296 -11.90 -9.42 -15.74
N GLU A 297 -11.63 -8.24 -16.28
CA GLU A 297 -10.32 -7.91 -16.84
C GLU A 297 -9.22 -7.97 -15.76
N LYS A 298 -9.51 -7.50 -14.53
CA LYS A 298 -8.61 -7.67 -13.39
C LYS A 298 -8.43 -9.15 -13.01
N LEU A 299 -9.49 -9.94 -13.03
CA LEU A 299 -9.44 -11.37 -12.73
C LEU A 299 -8.52 -12.08 -13.72
N VAL A 300 -8.73 -11.89 -15.03
CA VAL A 300 -7.87 -12.49 -16.08
C VAL A 300 -6.40 -12.13 -15.87
N ARG A 301 -6.08 -10.87 -15.57
CA ARG A 301 -4.70 -10.46 -15.24
C ARG A 301 -4.12 -11.14 -13.99
N ARG A 302 -4.95 -11.52 -13.03
CA ARG A 302 -4.52 -12.27 -11.84
C ARG A 302 -4.33 -13.74 -12.16
N CYS A 303 -5.19 -14.34 -12.96
CA CYS A 303 -5.06 -15.73 -13.41
C CYS A 303 -3.73 -15.96 -14.14
N ARG A 304 -3.34 -15.05 -15.03
CA ARG A 304 -2.04 -15.11 -15.72
C ARG A 304 -0.86 -15.13 -14.74
N ARG A 305 -0.89 -14.28 -13.71
CA ARG A 305 0.15 -14.26 -12.67
C ARG A 305 0.13 -15.50 -11.77
N ALA A 306 -1.04 -16.10 -11.56
CA ALA A 306 -1.13 -17.36 -10.85
C ALA A 306 -0.49 -18.50 -11.66
N ALA A 307 -0.62 -18.48 -13.00
CA ALA A 307 0.04 -19.45 -13.88
C ALA A 307 1.57 -19.43 -13.78
N ASP A 308 2.16 -18.26 -13.47
CA ASP A 308 3.61 -18.14 -13.22
C ASP A 308 4.08 -18.91 -11.97
N VAL A 309 3.15 -19.21 -11.04
CA VAL A 309 3.42 -19.97 -9.80
C VAL A 309 2.94 -21.42 -9.91
N SER A 310 1.76 -21.63 -10.49
CA SER A 310 1.16 -22.94 -10.74
C SER A 310 0.34 -22.88 -12.02
N MET A 311 0.87 -23.52 -13.07
CA MET A 311 0.25 -23.54 -14.39
C MET A 311 -1.18 -24.08 -14.36
N ASP A 312 -1.41 -25.20 -13.66
CA ASP A 312 -2.72 -25.86 -13.58
C ASP A 312 -3.76 -24.98 -12.88
N ALA A 313 -3.40 -24.39 -11.72
CA ALA A 313 -4.29 -23.49 -10.99
C ALA A 313 -4.58 -22.21 -11.81
N GLY A 314 -3.56 -21.65 -12.46
CA GLY A 314 -3.72 -20.50 -13.35
C GLY A 314 -4.65 -20.78 -14.52
N ALA A 315 -4.51 -21.94 -15.16
CA ALA A 315 -5.36 -22.38 -16.27
C ALA A 315 -6.81 -22.60 -15.81
N ALA A 316 -7.03 -23.27 -14.68
CA ALA A 316 -8.36 -23.49 -14.11
C ALA A 316 -9.06 -22.15 -13.78
N LEU A 317 -8.36 -21.21 -13.13
CA LEU A 317 -8.89 -19.88 -12.84
C LEU A 317 -9.16 -19.08 -14.12
N HIS A 318 -8.33 -19.21 -15.15
CA HIS A 318 -8.54 -18.53 -16.41
C HIS A 318 -9.80 -19.04 -17.14
N LYS A 319 -9.98 -20.37 -17.18
CA LYS A 319 -11.19 -21.00 -17.72
C LYS A 319 -12.44 -20.53 -17.00
N LEU A 320 -12.41 -20.45 -15.67
CA LEU A 320 -13.51 -19.87 -14.88
C LEU A 320 -13.78 -18.42 -15.29
N ALA A 321 -12.75 -17.58 -15.37
CA ALA A 321 -12.90 -16.17 -15.74
C ALA A 321 -13.52 -15.98 -17.14
N GLN A 322 -13.23 -16.87 -18.09
CA GLN A 322 -13.82 -16.88 -19.43
C GLN A 322 -15.27 -17.34 -19.46
N ALA A 323 -15.69 -18.18 -18.51
CA ALA A 323 -17.08 -18.67 -18.43
C ALA A 323 -18.04 -17.64 -17.81
N LEU A 324 -17.56 -16.78 -16.91
CA LEU A 324 -18.38 -15.80 -16.18
C LEU A 324 -19.17 -14.81 -17.06
N PRO A 325 -18.65 -14.28 -18.19
CA PRO A 325 -19.45 -13.47 -19.11
C PRO A 325 -20.70 -14.17 -19.63
N ALA A 326 -20.63 -15.48 -19.87
CA ALA A 326 -21.75 -16.26 -20.40
C ALA A 326 -22.89 -16.41 -19.38
N TRP A 327 -22.63 -16.23 -18.08
CA TRP A 327 -23.66 -16.24 -17.03
C TRP A 327 -24.46 -14.94 -16.95
N ARG A 328 -24.16 -13.98 -17.82
CA ARG A 328 -24.85 -12.68 -17.90
C ARG A 328 -25.90 -12.65 -19.00
N ALA A 329 -25.87 -13.62 -19.91
CA ALA A 329 -26.84 -13.82 -20.99
C ALA A 329 -27.96 -14.75 -20.51
#